data_AF-U2ZW79-F1
#
_entry.id   AF-U2ZW79-F1
#
_cell.length_a   1.000
_cell.length_b   1.000
_cell.length_c   1.000
_cell.angle_alpha   90.00
_cell.angle_beta   90.00
_cell.angle_gamma   90.00
#
_symmetry.space_group_name_H-M   'P 1'
#
loop_
_entity.id
_entity.type
_entity.pdbx_description
1 polymer ?
#
loop_
_entity_poly.entity_id
_entity_poly.type
_entity_poly.pdbx_seq_one_letter_code
_entity_poly.pdbx_strand_id
1 'polypeptide(L)'
;MVNTVRSTTLAWLLAFTVGCTSFPEPGSGGLAENYAGESFSPVMPDEPLGPEHGLRFDWQLTKLHLESLIREGAKWCFPAAVQQAIEKQNRIARELDGGLMLDAANDLIIQRKRLNELELRLGYVTAQTRCQPPSDQNALFAQLSIIEQLYRMLNVDNQFALNSAEINPKYMGNLAEATQVLKQYPGLTLSVTGHADATGSDEYNQKLALDRARQVKRYLTIFGLQPQRITTQSLGDTLPLYEGKSDGVRLTNRRVSIEIMSQDEHLESNNRGGAYGLD
;
A
#
# COMPACT_ATOMS: atom_id res chain seq x y z
N MET A 1 51.37 31.15 27.42
CA MET A 1 50.07 30.46 27.50
C MET A 1 48.99 31.22 26.71
N VAL A 2 49.18 31.50 25.41
CA VAL A 2 48.18 32.29 24.62
C VAL A 2 47.84 31.65 23.25
N ASN A 3 48.60 30.66 22.77
CA ASN A 3 48.39 30.11 21.41
C ASN A 3 47.53 28.84 21.32
N THR A 4 47.08 28.25 22.42
CA THR A 4 46.25 27.02 22.39
C THR A 4 44.74 27.28 22.41
N VAL A 5 44.30 28.48 22.82
CA VAL A 5 42.86 28.79 22.97
C VAL A 5 42.20 29.22 21.65
N ARG A 6 42.97 29.69 20.66
CA ARG A 6 42.45 30.14 19.36
C ARG A 6 42.15 29.01 18.37
N SER A 7 42.75 27.83 18.57
CA SER A 7 42.55 26.67 17.68
C SER A 7 41.29 25.88 18.03
N THR A 8 40.85 25.91 19.28
CA THR A 8 39.69 25.13 19.75
C THR A 8 38.36 25.83 19.48
N THR A 9 38.35 27.16 19.31
CA THR A 9 37.13 27.92 18.99
C THR A 9 36.72 27.82 17.52
N LEU A 10 37.66 27.55 16.59
CA LEU A 10 37.32 27.38 15.17
C LEU A 10 36.74 25.99 14.85
N ALA A 11 37.10 24.96 15.62
CA ALA A 11 36.61 23.59 15.39
C ALA A 11 35.15 23.40 15.84
N TRP A 12 34.66 24.18 16.81
CA TRP A 12 33.28 24.12 17.29
C TRP A 12 32.27 24.84 16.38
N LEU A 13 32.72 25.76 15.52
CA LEU A 13 31.87 26.50 14.58
C LEU A 13 31.56 25.74 13.29
N LEU A 14 32.31 24.67 12.98
CA LEU A 14 32.12 23.86 11.76
C LEU A 14 31.26 22.60 11.97
N ALA A 15 30.86 22.29 13.21
CA ALA A 15 30.06 21.09 13.51
C ALA A 15 28.54 21.31 13.40
N PHE A 16 28.07 22.54 13.16
CA PHE A 16 26.63 22.87 13.14
C PHE A 16 26.02 23.07 11.73
N THR A 17 26.78 22.89 10.65
CA THR A 17 26.27 23.15 9.28
C THR A 17 25.97 21.92 8.45
N VAL A 18 25.96 20.70 9.02
CA VAL A 18 25.51 19.50 8.31
C VAL A 18 24.04 19.26 8.65
N GLY A 19 23.17 20.07 8.06
CA GLY A 19 21.75 19.75 7.98
C GLY A 19 21.56 18.66 6.94
N CYS A 20 21.31 17.43 7.37
CA CYS A 20 20.91 16.34 6.49
C CYS A 20 19.51 16.63 5.93
N THR A 21 19.42 17.12 4.70
CA THR A 21 18.14 17.15 3.96
C THR A 21 17.90 15.76 3.37
N SER A 22 17.32 14.85 4.16
CA SER A 22 16.82 13.58 3.61
C SER A 22 15.52 13.84 2.86
N PHE A 23 15.54 13.78 1.54
CA PHE A 23 14.32 13.71 0.75
C PHE A 23 13.74 12.29 0.89
N PRO A 24 12.46 12.15 1.27
CA PRO A 24 11.83 10.83 1.40
C PRO A 24 11.51 10.25 0.01
N GLU A 25 11.29 8.94 -0.06
CA GLU A 25 10.98 8.24 -1.31
C GLU A 25 9.69 8.76 -1.97
N PRO A 26 9.59 8.75 -3.31
CA PRO A 26 8.38 9.18 -4.01
C PRO A 26 7.18 8.34 -3.58
N GLY A 27 6.17 8.98 -2.99
CA GLY A 27 4.96 8.34 -2.45
C GLY A 27 4.95 8.17 -0.93
N SER A 28 6.10 8.31 -0.27
CA SER A 28 6.17 8.58 1.18
C SER A 28 6.50 10.05 1.33
N GLY A 29 5.50 10.93 1.42
CA GLY A 29 5.84 12.30 1.71
C GLY A 29 6.45 12.42 3.12
N GLY A 30 7.19 13.50 3.35
CA GLY A 30 7.99 13.68 4.57
C GLY A 30 7.15 14.02 5.80
N LEU A 31 7.77 14.68 6.79
CA LEU A 31 7.07 15.25 7.94
C LEU A 31 5.89 16.19 7.55
N ALA A 32 5.82 16.62 6.29
CA ALA A 32 4.70 17.38 5.71
C ALA A 32 3.41 16.55 5.48
N GLU A 33 3.47 15.21 5.51
CA GLU A 33 2.27 14.36 5.38
C GLU A 33 1.67 13.99 6.73
N ASN A 34 2.50 13.97 7.79
CA ASN A 34 2.05 13.79 9.16
C ASN A 34 1.55 15.13 9.71
N TYR A 35 0.44 15.62 9.17
CA TYR A 35 -0.29 16.78 9.73
C TYR A 35 -1.01 16.33 11.00
N ALA A 36 -0.24 16.10 12.06
CA ALA A 36 -0.73 15.76 13.38
C ALA A 36 -1.26 17.02 14.08
N GLY A 37 -2.51 17.39 13.78
CA GLY A 37 -3.34 18.11 14.75
C GLY A 37 -3.26 19.64 14.78
N GLU A 38 -3.30 20.31 13.63
CA GLU A 38 -3.71 21.73 13.60
C GLU A 38 -5.25 21.79 13.58
N SER A 39 -5.84 22.00 14.75
CA SER A 39 -7.24 22.42 14.86
C SER A 39 -7.34 23.86 14.39
N PHE A 40 -7.49 24.08 13.09
CA PHE A 40 -7.81 25.42 12.58
C PHE A 40 -9.09 25.91 13.27
N SER A 41 -9.00 27.00 14.04
CA SER A 41 -10.18 27.75 14.44
C SER A 41 -10.65 28.52 13.20
N PRO A 42 -11.89 28.37 12.73
CA PRO A 42 -12.41 29.11 11.58
C PRO A 42 -12.37 30.63 11.77
N VAL A 43 -12.32 31.07 13.03
CA VAL A 43 -12.26 32.47 13.41
C VAL A 43 -11.13 32.64 14.40
N MET A 44 -10.19 33.53 14.08
CA MET A 44 -9.16 34.00 15.00
C MET A 44 -9.62 35.34 15.61
N PRO A 45 -9.52 35.55 16.93
CA PRO A 45 -10.06 36.76 17.58
C PRO A 45 -9.47 38.08 17.05
N ASP A 46 -8.24 38.01 16.54
CA ASP A 46 -7.42 39.18 16.17
C ASP A 46 -7.31 39.40 14.65
N GLU A 47 -8.05 38.63 13.83
CA GLU A 47 -8.01 38.72 12.37
C GLU A 47 -9.34 39.29 11.83
N PRO A 48 -9.30 40.30 10.93
CA PRO A 48 -10.52 40.78 10.28
C PRO A 48 -11.10 39.69 9.39
N LEU A 49 -12.43 39.55 9.37
CA LEU A 49 -13.12 38.57 8.53
C LEU A 49 -12.84 38.84 7.04
N GLY A 50 -12.11 37.92 6.40
CA GLY A 50 -11.90 37.87 4.96
C GLY A 50 -12.38 36.56 4.32
N PRO A 51 -12.27 36.44 2.98
CA PRO A 51 -12.73 35.27 2.22
C PRO A 51 -12.15 33.93 2.69
N GLU A 52 -10.92 33.94 3.22
CA GLU A 52 -10.19 32.78 3.75
C GLU A 52 -10.90 32.12 4.94
N HIS A 53 -11.64 32.89 5.74
CA HIS A 53 -12.42 32.37 6.86
C HIS A 53 -13.54 31.43 6.38
N GLY A 54 -14.14 31.74 5.23
CA GLY A 54 -15.17 30.90 4.61
C GLY A 54 -14.63 29.53 4.22
N LEU A 55 -13.44 29.50 3.61
CA LEU A 55 -12.80 28.23 3.20
C LEU A 55 -12.35 27.39 4.40
N ARG A 56 -11.85 28.02 5.47
CA ARG A 56 -11.52 27.32 6.73
C ARG A 56 -12.76 26.71 7.38
N PHE A 57 -13.88 27.44 7.39
CA PHE A 57 -15.16 26.93 7.88
C PHE A 57 -15.66 25.76 7.03
N ASP A 58 -15.65 25.89 5.71
CA ASP A 58 -16.04 24.82 4.78
C ASP A 58 -15.17 23.57 4.95
N TRP A 59 -13.86 23.74 5.12
CA TRP A 59 -12.96 22.64 5.44
C TRP A 59 -13.35 21.94 6.75
N GLN A 60 -13.62 22.70 7.82
CA GLN A 60 -14.07 22.10 9.08
C GLN A 60 -15.40 21.36 8.92
N LEU A 61 -16.35 21.90 8.14
CA LEU A 61 -17.62 21.24 7.88
C LEU A 61 -17.42 19.91 7.14
N THR A 62 -16.59 19.89 6.09
CA THR A 62 -16.27 18.65 5.36
C THR A 62 -15.53 17.64 6.23
N LYS A 63 -14.69 18.10 7.18
CA LYS A 63 -14.05 17.24 8.17
C LYS A 63 -15.06 16.56 9.09
N LEU A 64 -15.98 17.33 9.67
CA LEU A 64 -17.04 16.79 10.51
C LEU A 64 -17.96 15.83 9.76
N HIS A 65 -18.26 16.11 8.49
CA HIS A 65 -19.02 15.22 7.62
C HIS A 65 -18.32 13.88 7.43
N LEU A 66 -17.02 13.89 7.06
CA LEU A 66 -16.23 12.66 6.96
C LEU A 66 -16.16 11.89 8.28
N GLU A 67 -15.99 12.58 9.42
CA GLU A 67 -16.00 11.95 10.75
C GLU A 67 -17.36 11.35 11.11
N SER A 68 -18.48 11.92 10.65
CA SER A 68 -19.81 11.30 10.78
C SER A 68 -19.87 9.99 9.99
N LEU A 69 -19.48 10.02 8.72
CA LEU A 69 -19.46 8.84 7.85
C LEU A 69 -18.59 7.73 8.43
N ILE A 70 -17.42 8.06 8.97
CA ILE A 70 -16.54 7.09 9.63
C ILE A 70 -17.22 6.46 10.85
N ARG A 71 -17.90 7.25 11.67
CA ARG A 71 -18.67 6.74 12.84
C ARG A 71 -19.85 5.86 12.43
N GLU A 72 -20.47 6.13 11.28
CA GLU A 72 -21.50 5.29 10.67
C GLU A 72 -20.96 3.99 10.06
N GLY A 73 -19.64 3.80 10.05
CA GLY A 73 -18.99 2.59 9.56
C GLY A 73 -18.44 2.67 8.13
N ALA A 74 -18.37 3.87 7.53
CA ALA A 74 -17.82 4.05 6.18
C ALA A 74 -16.41 3.47 6.02
N LYS A 75 -15.59 3.51 7.08
CA LYS A 75 -14.23 2.95 7.05
C LYS A 75 -14.22 1.44 6.79
N TRP A 76 -15.27 0.74 7.19
CA TRP A 76 -15.38 -0.71 7.03
C TRP A 76 -16.06 -1.08 5.71
N CYS A 77 -17.09 -0.34 5.28
CA CYS A 77 -17.71 -0.58 3.97
C CYS A 77 -16.83 -0.13 2.81
N PHE A 78 -16.13 1.00 2.95
CA PHE A 78 -15.41 1.68 1.86
C PHE A 78 -14.03 2.19 2.33
N PRO A 79 -13.12 1.30 2.76
CA PRO A 79 -11.84 1.69 3.35
C PRO A 79 -11.00 2.59 2.43
N ALA A 80 -10.94 2.27 1.14
CA ALA A 80 -10.18 3.05 0.16
C ALA A 80 -10.74 4.47 -0.04
N ALA A 81 -12.06 4.63 -0.13
CA ALA A 81 -12.69 5.93 -0.31
C ALA A 81 -12.48 6.83 0.92
N VAL A 82 -12.54 6.25 2.13
CA VAL A 82 -12.25 6.98 3.37
C VAL A 82 -10.79 7.42 3.42
N GLN A 83 -9.83 6.54 3.07
CA GLN A 83 -8.41 6.93 3.03
C GLN A 83 -8.14 8.05 2.02
N GLN A 84 -8.69 7.94 0.80
CA GLN A 84 -8.58 9.01 -0.19
C GLN A 84 -9.19 10.33 0.30
N ALA A 85 -10.30 10.28 1.04
CA ALA A 85 -10.92 11.46 1.61
C ALA A 85 -10.05 12.11 2.70
N ILE A 86 -9.37 11.32 3.53
CA ILE A 86 -8.41 11.80 4.54
C ILE A 86 -7.18 12.44 3.87
N GLU A 87 -6.59 11.78 2.87
CA GLU A 87 -5.46 12.33 2.11
C GLU A 87 -5.83 13.66 1.44
N LYS A 88 -7.02 13.73 0.84
CA LYS A 88 -7.52 14.96 0.22
C LYS A 88 -7.76 16.07 1.25
N GLN A 89 -8.31 15.73 2.42
CA GLN A 89 -8.49 16.67 3.53
C GLN A 89 -7.15 17.25 4.01
N ASN A 90 -6.12 16.41 4.17
CA ASN A 90 -4.79 16.84 4.58
C ASN A 90 -4.14 17.74 3.52
N ARG A 91 -4.35 17.41 2.23
CA ARG A 91 -3.92 18.26 1.13
C ARG A 91 -4.57 19.65 1.18
N ILE A 92 -5.88 19.72 1.33
CA ILE A 92 -6.60 21.01 1.42
C ILE A 92 -6.11 21.83 2.63
N ALA A 93 -5.85 21.18 3.76
CA ALA A 93 -5.31 21.85 4.94
C ALA A 93 -3.96 22.53 4.63
N ARG A 94 -3.07 21.86 3.89
CA ARG A 94 -1.79 22.44 3.43
C ARG A 94 -1.98 23.57 2.43
N GLU A 95 -2.97 23.48 1.55
CA GLU A 95 -3.27 24.54 0.58
C GLU A 95 -3.78 25.80 1.31
N LEU A 96 -4.62 25.64 2.33
CA LEU A 96 -5.11 26.75 3.17
C LEU A 96 -3.97 27.39 3.99
N ASP A 97 -3.13 26.57 4.62
CA ASP A 97 -1.96 27.04 5.38
C ASP A 97 -0.93 27.74 4.48
N GLY A 98 -0.70 27.20 3.29
CA GLY A 98 0.20 27.74 2.27
C GLY A 98 -0.36 28.95 1.50
N GLY A 99 -1.55 29.46 1.82
CA GLY A 99 -2.14 30.61 1.13
C GLY A 99 -2.69 30.33 -0.28
N LEU A 100 -2.79 29.05 -0.68
CA LEU A 100 -3.27 28.60 -1.99
C LEU A 100 -4.80 28.53 -2.04
N MET A 101 -5.45 29.67 -1.81
CA MET A 101 -6.91 29.74 -1.59
C MET A 101 -7.74 29.24 -2.79
N LEU A 102 -7.29 29.48 -4.02
CA LEU A 102 -7.99 29.02 -5.22
C LEU A 102 -7.94 27.50 -5.38
N ASP A 103 -6.79 26.90 -5.09
CA ASP A 103 -6.62 25.44 -5.13
C ASP A 103 -7.46 24.78 -4.03
N ALA A 104 -7.38 25.32 -2.80
CA ALA A 104 -8.17 24.86 -1.67
C ALA A 104 -9.68 24.95 -1.96
N ALA A 105 -10.16 26.05 -2.56
CA ALA A 105 -11.56 26.22 -2.91
C ALA A 105 -12.05 25.17 -3.92
N ASN A 106 -11.27 24.92 -4.99
CA ASN A 106 -11.59 23.88 -5.97
C ASN A 106 -11.61 22.48 -5.33
N ASP A 107 -10.62 22.20 -4.50
CA ASP A 107 -10.48 20.91 -3.84
C ASP A 107 -11.57 20.66 -2.80
N LEU A 108 -12.04 21.70 -2.10
CA LEU A 108 -13.20 21.63 -1.19
C LEU A 108 -14.50 21.29 -1.93
N ILE A 109 -14.74 21.89 -3.10
CA ILE A 109 -15.91 21.58 -3.93
C ILE A 109 -15.89 20.10 -4.35
N ILE A 110 -14.72 19.63 -4.81
CA ILE A 110 -14.52 18.23 -5.20
C ILE A 110 -14.74 17.31 -4.00
N GLN A 111 -14.17 17.65 -2.85
CA GLN A 111 -14.26 16.86 -1.63
C GLN A 111 -15.70 16.75 -1.16
N ARG A 112 -16.45 17.85 -1.09
CA ARG A 112 -17.86 17.85 -0.70
C ARG A 112 -18.70 16.96 -1.61
N LYS A 113 -18.50 17.04 -2.93
CA LYS A 113 -19.18 16.16 -3.88
C LYS A 113 -18.88 14.68 -3.60
N ARG A 114 -17.61 14.34 -3.39
CA ARG A 114 -17.18 12.95 -3.08
C ARG A 114 -17.76 12.44 -1.75
N LEU A 115 -17.80 13.27 -0.72
CA LEU A 115 -18.39 12.90 0.57
C LEU A 115 -19.90 12.65 0.45
N ASN A 116 -20.63 13.47 -0.31
CA ASN A 116 -22.05 13.24 -0.58
C ASN A 116 -22.29 11.94 -1.36
N GLU A 117 -21.46 11.63 -2.36
CA GLU A 117 -21.53 10.37 -3.09
C GLU A 117 -21.23 9.17 -2.18
N LEU A 118 -20.26 9.30 -1.28
CA LEU A 118 -19.91 8.28 -0.29
C LEU A 118 -21.07 8.05 0.70
N GLU A 119 -21.71 9.11 1.18
CA GLU A 119 -22.87 9.05 2.07
C GLU A 119 -24.02 8.25 1.43
N LEU A 120 -24.37 8.57 0.18
CA LEU A 120 -25.43 7.86 -0.55
C LEU A 120 -25.11 6.36 -0.72
N ARG A 121 -23.85 6.04 -1.08
CA ARG A 121 -23.40 4.66 -1.20
C ARG A 121 -23.40 3.92 0.14
N LEU A 122 -23.02 4.61 1.21
CA LEU A 122 -23.03 4.07 2.56
C LEU A 122 -24.45 3.74 3.02
N GLY A 123 -25.40 4.66 2.81
CA GLY A 123 -26.81 4.41 3.14
C GLY A 123 -27.36 3.19 2.37
N TYR A 124 -27.01 3.06 1.09
CA TYR A 124 -27.41 1.90 0.29
C TYR A 124 -26.85 0.57 0.81
N VAL A 125 -25.54 0.52 1.11
CA VAL A 125 -24.87 -0.72 1.58
C VAL A 125 -25.31 -1.09 2.98
N THR A 126 -25.40 -0.12 3.89
CA THR A 126 -25.78 -0.39 5.29
C THR A 126 -27.24 -0.82 5.45
N ALA A 127 -28.10 -0.47 4.49
CA ALA A 127 -29.46 -1.00 4.41
C ALA A 127 -29.50 -2.51 4.07
N GLN A 128 -28.45 -3.05 3.43
CA GLN A 128 -28.40 -4.44 2.96
C GLN A 128 -27.43 -5.32 3.76
N THR A 129 -26.35 -4.75 4.30
CA THR A 129 -25.24 -5.48 4.93
C THR A 129 -24.73 -4.74 6.16
N ARG A 130 -24.14 -5.46 7.12
CA ARG A 130 -23.50 -4.87 8.30
C ARG A 130 -22.00 -4.67 8.06
N CYS A 131 -21.54 -3.42 8.10
CA CYS A 131 -20.11 -3.09 8.05
C CYS A 131 -19.57 -2.90 9.46
N GLN A 132 -19.14 -3.99 10.08
CA GLN A 132 -18.58 -3.95 11.43
C GLN A 132 -17.07 -4.17 11.37
N PRO A 133 -16.27 -3.54 12.27
CA PRO A 133 -14.90 -3.97 12.49
C PRO A 133 -14.82 -5.48 12.77
N PRO A 134 -13.68 -6.12 12.43
CA PRO A 134 -13.41 -7.47 12.91
C PRO A 134 -13.51 -7.52 14.44
N SER A 135 -14.03 -8.62 14.98
CA SER A 135 -14.27 -8.81 16.41
C SER A 135 -12.99 -8.75 17.25
N ASP A 136 -11.85 -9.15 16.68
CA ASP A 136 -10.53 -9.02 17.26
C ASP A 136 -9.59 -8.26 16.31
N GLN A 137 -9.45 -6.96 16.56
CA GLN A 137 -8.57 -6.10 15.77
C GLN A 137 -7.09 -6.49 15.96
N ASN A 138 -6.69 -6.92 17.15
CA ASN A 138 -5.30 -7.26 17.45
C ASN A 138 -4.88 -8.53 16.71
N ALA A 139 -5.74 -9.54 16.68
CA ALA A 139 -5.50 -10.75 15.89
C ALA A 139 -5.39 -10.44 14.39
N LEU A 140 -6.28 -9.58 13.86
CA LEU A 140 -6.21 -9.17 12.45
C LEU A 140 -4.90 -8.42 12.13
N PHE A 141 -4.52 -7.44 12.95
CA PHE A 141 -3.28 -6.68 12.73
C PHE A 141 -2.04 -7.57 12.82
N ALA A 142 -2.02 -8.52 13.78
CA ALA A 142 -0.96 -9.52 13.85
C ALA A 142 -0.90 -10.35 12.56
N GLN A 143 -2.04 -10.88 12.10
CA GLN A 143 -2.12 -11.65 10.86
C GLN A 143 -1.66 -10.85 9.62
N LEU A 144 -2.08 -9.60 9.49
CA LEU A 144 -1.68 -8.72 8.38
C LEU A 144 -0.17 -8.46 8.38
N SER A 145 0.42 -8.21 9.56
CA SER A 145 1.87 -7.96 9.66
C SER A 145 2.70 -9.16 9.18
N ILE A 146 2.22 -10.39 9.45
CA ILE A 146 2.85 -11.63 9.01
C ILE A 146 2.73 -11.79 7.49
N ILE A 147 1.55 -11.49 6.92
CA ILE A 147 1.35 -11.55 5.46
C ILE A 147 2.25 -10.54 4.76
N GLU A 148 2.37 -9.32 5.27
CA GLU A 148 3.27 -8.31 4.71
C GLU A 148 4.74 -8.76 4.78
N GLN A 149 5.17 -9.29 5.92
CA GLN A 149 6.52 -9.82 6.09
C GLN A 149 6.81 -10.96 5.10
N LEU A 150 5.89 -11.92 4.98
CA LEU A 150 5.98 -13.02 4.01
C LEU A 150 6.05 -12.51 2.57
N TYR A 151 5.21 -11.54 2.21
CA TYR A 151 5.21 -10.96 0.88
C TYR A 151 6.57 -10.35 0.52
N ARG A 152 7.19 -9.61 1.45
CA ARG A 152 8.52 -9.01 1.27
C ARG A 152 9.62 -10.06 1.12
N MET A 153 9.55 -11.18 1.86
CA MET A 153 10.52 -12.27 1.72
C MET A 153 10.38 -13.01 0.39
N LEU A 154 9.14 -13.24 -0.05
CA LEU A 154 8.81 -14.03 -1.24
C LEU A 154 8.99 -13.25 -2.55
N ASN A 155 8.82 -11.93 -2.56
CA ASN A 155 8.84 -11.11 -3.77
C ASN A 155 10.06 -10.17 -3.84
N VAL A 156 11.25 -10.74 -3.76
CA VAL A 156 12.52 -9.99 -3.91
C VAL A 156 13.00 -9.92 -5.36
N ASP A 157 13.84 -8.93 -5.67
CA ASP A 157 14.49 -8.79 -6.97
C ASP A 157 15.59 -9.84 -7.22
N ASN A 158 16.00 -9.96 -8.49
CA ASN A 158 17.14 -10.80 -8.93
C ASN A 158 17.00 -12.29 -8.59
N GLN A 159 15.84 -12.85 -8.95
CA GLN A 159 15.48 -14.24 -8.66
C GLN A 159 16.11 -15.24 -9.64
N PHE A 160 16.27 -14.85 -10.91
CA PHE A 160 16.72 -15.71 -12.01
C PHE A 160 17.75 -15.02 -12.90
N ALA A 161 18.67 -15.82 -13.45
CA ALA A 161 19.58 -15.36 -14.50
C ALA A 161 18.88 -15.24 -15.87
N LEU A 162 19.55 -14.59 -16.84
CA LEU A 162 19.09 -14.56 -18.23
C LEU A 162 18.90 -15.97 -18.74
N ASN A 163 17.77 -16.19 -19.43
CA ASN A 163 17.48 -17.45 -20.10
C ASN A 163 17.51 -18.70 -19.20
N SER A 164 17.31 -18.53 -17.89
CA SER A 164 17.38 -19.62 -16.92
C SER A 164 16.15 -19.66 -16.01
N ALA A 165 15.79 -20.87 -15.62
CA ALA A 165 14.84 -21.17 -14.55
C ALA A 165 15.54 -21.54 -13.23
N GLU A 166 16.87 -21.48 -13.19
CA GLU A 166 17.65 -21.73 -11.98
C GLU A 166 17.50 -20.56 -10.99
N ILE A 167 17.21 -20.89 -9.74
CA ILE A 167 16.97 -19.92 -8.68
C ILE A 167 18.31 -19.43 -8.12
N ASN A 168 18.43 -18.12 -7.96
CA ASN A 168 19.56 -17.50 -7.27
C ASN A 168 19.67 -18.02 -5.82
N PRO A 169 20.85 -18.44 -5.34
CA PRO A 169 21.05 -18.92 -3.96
C PRO A 169 20.53 -17.97 -2.87
N LYS A 170 20.61 -16.65 -3.09
CA LYS A 170 20.07 -15.66 -2.15
C LYS A 170 18.54 -15.77 -2.06
N TYR A 171 17.87 -15.90 -3.20
CA TYR A 171 16.43 -16.07 -3.23
C TYR A 171 15.99 -17.42 -2.64
N MET A 172 16.78 -18.47 -2.85
CA MET A 172 16.56 -19.77 -2.21
C MET A 172 16.56 -19.68 -0.68
N GLY A 173 17.44 -18.84 -0.09
CA GLY A 173 17.45 -18.58 1.36
C GLY A 173 16.15 -17.95 1.85
N ASN A 174 15.64 -16.93 1.14
CA ASN A 174 14.37 -16.30 1.49
C ASN A 174 13.19 -17.27 1.38
N LEU A 175 13.17 -18.13 0.36
CA LEU A 175 12.13 -19.17 0.22
C LEU A 175 12.15 -20.15 1.40
N ALA A 176 13.34 -20.49 1.92
CA ALA A 176 13.48 -21.36 3.08
C ALA A 176 12.94 -20.68 4.35
N GLU A 177 13.30 -19.42 4.60
CA GLU A 177 12.83 -18.64 5.75
C GLU A 177 11.31 -18.43 5.70
N ALA A 178 10.78 -18.00 4.55
CA ALA A 178 9.34 -17.84 4.36
C ALA A 178 8.58 -19.15 4.56
N THR A 179 9.14 -20.29 4.15
CA THR A 179 8.53 -21.61 4.38
C THR A 179 8.43 -21.96 5.87
N GLN A 180 9.42 -21.56 6.70
CA GLN A 180 9.35 -21.78 8.15
C GLN A 180 8.17 -21.04 8.78
N VAL A 181 7.94 -19.79 8.34
CA VAL A 181 6.78 -19.00 8.79
C VAL A 181 5.48 -19.59 8.25
N LEU A 182 5.39 -19.94 6.96
CA LEU A 182 4.19 -20.52 6.34
C LEU A 182 3.74 -21.86 6.95
N LYS A 183 4.65 -22.60 7.59
CA LYS A 183 4.31 -23.82 8.35
C LYS A 183 3.52 -23.53 9.63
N GLN A 184 3.71 -22.35 10.23
CA GLN A 184 2.98 -21.93 11.42
C GLN A 184 1.54 -21.47 11.07
N TYR A 185 1.29 -21.14 9.81
CA TYR A 185 -0.01 -20.63 9.32
C TYR A 185 -0.57 -21.56 8.22
N PRO A 186 -1.19 -22.70 8.58
CA PRO A 186 -1.62 -23.71 7.61
C PRO A 186 -2.75 -23.24 6.66
N GLY A 187 -3.55 -22.25 7.07
CA GLY A 187 -4.65 -21.69 6.26
C GLY A 187 -4.23 -20.77 5.12
N LEU A 188 -2.94 -20.44 5.01
CA LEU A 188 -2.42 -19.62 3.91
C LEU A 188 -2.11 -20.50 2.69
N THR A 189 -2.49 -20.06 1.50
CA THR A 189 -2.16 -20.69 0.22
C THR A 189 -1.40 -19.69 -0.65
N LEU A 190 -0.64 -20.20 -1.61
CA LEU A 190 0.24 -19.42 -2.47
C LEU A 190 -0.18 -19.57 -3.93
N SER A 191 -0.31 -18.44 -4.62
CA SER A 191 -0.39 -18.39 -6.09
C SER A 191 0.95 -17.89 -6.64
N VAL A 192 1.63 -18.73 -7.40
CA VAL A 192 2.99 -18.49 -7.91
C VAL A 192 2.91 -18.24 -9.41
N THR A 193 3.12 -16.99 -9.82
CA THR A 193 3.00 -16.57 -11.22
C THR A 193 4.37 -16.21 -11.79
N GLY A 194 4.76 -16.89 -12.86
CA GLY A 194 6.01 -16.62 -13.56
C GLY A 194 5.86 -15.54 -14.63
N HIS A 195 6.91 -14.72 -14.77
CA HIS A 195 7.06 -13.71 -15.80
C HIS A 195 8.41 -13.86 -16.53
N ALA A 196 8.42 -13.46 -17.79
CA ALA A 196 9.60 -13.33 -18.64
C ALA A 196 9.80 -11.85 -19.00
N ASP A 197 11.03 -11.52 -19.43
CA ASP A 197 11.25 -10.22 -20.05
C ASP A 197 10.81 -10.24 -21.52
N ALA A 198 10.70 -9.08 -22.14
CA ALA A 198 10.21 -8.92 -23.52
C ALA A 198 11.18 -9.44 -24.61
N THR A 199 12.22 -10.19 -24.25
CA THR A 199 13.19 -10.75 -25.20
C THR A 199 12.82 -12.19 -25.52
N GLY A 200 12.53 -12.48 -26.78
CA GLY A 200 12.21 -13.83 -27.23
C GLY A 200 10.88 -13.87 -27.98
N SER A 201 10.41 -15.09 -28.28
CA SER A 201 9.03 -15.28 -28.75
C SER A 201 8.09 -15.49 -27.57
N ASP A 202 6.84 -15.09 -27.72
CA ASP A 202 5.79 -15.21 -26.69
C ASP A 202 5.67 -16.66 -26.20
N GLU A 203 5.70 -17.65 -27.10
CA GLU A 203 5.64 -19.07 -26.74
C GLU A 203 6.83 -19.50 -25.87
N TYR A 204 8.03 -19.03 -26.21
CA TYR A 204 9.24 -19.30 -25.44
C TYR A 204 9.16 -18.67 -24.05
N ASN A 205 8.73 -17.41 -23.99
CA ASN A 205 8.57 -16.64 -22.77
C ASN A 205 7.52 -17.27 -21.85
N GLN A 206 6.40 -17.73 -22.41
CA GLN A 206 5.34 -18.43 -21.69
C GLN A 206 5.87 -19.72 -21.03
N LYS A 207 6.67 -20.50 -21.76
CA LYS A 207 7.27 -21.73 -21.24
C LYS A 207 8.32 -21.44 -20.16
N LEU A 208 9.23 -20.50 -20.40
CA LEU A 208 10.29 -20.13 -19.46
C LEU A 208 9.70 -19.58 -18.15
N ALA A 209 8.71 -18.71 -18.23
CA ALA A 209 7.99 -18.19 -17.08
C ALA A 209 7.31 -19.32 -16.28
N LEU A 210 6.67 -20.29 -16.95
CA LEU A 210 6.07 -21.44 -16.29
C LEU A 210 7.11 -22.32 -15.58
N ASP A 211 8.25 -22.55 -16.22
CA ASP A 211 9.33 -23.35 -15.64
C ASP A 211 9.94 -22.68 -14.40
N ARG A 212 10.07 -21.34 -14.40
CA ARG A 212 10.44 -20.56 -13.21
C ARG A 212 9.45 -20.74 -12.06
N ALA A 213 8.15 -20.61 -12.34
CA ALA A 213 7.11 -20.79 -11.33
C ALA A 213 7.12 -22.21 -10.74
N ARG A 214 7.31 -23.24 -11.60
CA ARG A 214 7.46 -24.63 -11.17
C ARG A 214 8.71 -24.84 -10.31
N GLN A 215 9.82 -24.19 -10.64
CA GLN A 215 11.04 -24.31 -9.85
C GLN A 215 10.85 -23.72 -8.45
N VAL A 216 10.21 -22.56 -8.34
CA VAL A 216 9.86 -21.96 -7.03
C VAL A 216 8.96 -22.91 -6.23
N LYS A 217 7.90 -23.44 -6.85
CA LYS A 217 7.04 -24.45 -6.20
C LYS A 217 7.83 -25.67 -5.72
N ARG A 218 8.79 -26.15 -6.51
CA ARG A 218 9.65 -27.28 -6.14
C ARG A 218 10.48 -26.97 -4.91
N TYR A 219 11.13 -25.80 -4.82
CA TYR A 219 11.91 -25.43 -3.64
C TYR A 219 11.04 -25.26 -2.39
N LEU A 220 9.90 -24.57 -2.50
CA LEU A 220 8.94 -24.44 -1.39
C LEU A 220 8.47 -25.83 -0.89
N THR A 221 8.27 -26.77 -1.81
CA THR A 221 7.91 -28.16 -1.46
C THR A 221 9.06 -28.89 -0.76
N ILE A 222 10.29 -28.75 -1.26
CA ILE A 222 11.50 -29.34 -0.64
C ILE A 222 11.70 -28.81 0.79
N PHE A 223 11.43 -27.52 1.01
CA PHE A 223 11.49 -26.92 2.34
C PHE A 223 10.32 -27.32 3.25
N GLY A 224 9.34 -28.07 2.73
CA GLY A 224 8.31 -28.75 3.49
C GLY A 224 6.94 -28.09 3.45
N LEU A 225 6.65 -27.25 2.44
CA LEU A 225 5.29 -26.80 2.16
C LEU A 225 4.53 -27.85 1.35
N GLN A 226 3.26 -28.09 1.68
CA GLN A 226 2.44 -29.07 0.95
C GLN A 226 2.16 -28.60 -0.49
N PRO A 227 2.34 -29.44 -1.53
CA PRO A 227 2.12 -29.05 -2.92
C PRO A 227 0.71 -28.52 -3.24
N GLN A 228 -0.29 -28.92 -2.46
CA GLN A 228 -1.69 -28.51 -2.60
C GLN A 228 -1.90 -27.05 -2.19
N ARG A 229 -1.03 -26.50 -1.33
CA ARG A 229 -1.07 -25.09 -0.92
C ARG A 229 -0.46 -24.15 -1.97
N ILE A 230 0.04 -24.67 -3.09
CA ILE A 230 0.78 -23.90 -4.09
C ILE A 230 0.16 -24.11 -5.48
N THR A 231 -0.43 -23.07 -6.05
CA THR A 231 -0.85 -23.02 -7.46
C THR A 231 0.23 -22.32 -8.27
N THR A 232 0.41 -22.73 -9.54
CA THR A 232 1.42 -22.15 -10.43
C THR A 232 0.79 -21.71 -11.73
N GLN A 233 1.12 -20.50 -12.19
CA GLN A 233 0.64 -19.91 -13.43
C GLN A 233 1.80 -19.22 -14.18
N SER A 234 1.56 -18.87 -15.44
CA SER A 234 2.52 -18.17 -16.28
C SER A 234 1.81 -17.10 -17.09
N LEU A 235 2.39 -15.90 -17.11
CA LEU A 235 1.93 -14.78 -17.94
C LEU A 235 2.91 -14.44 -19.06
N GLY A 236 4.00 -15.20 -19.21
CA GLY A 236 5.03 -14.90 -20.19
C GLY A 236 5.55 -13.48 -20.02
N ASP A 237 5.61 -12.73 -21.11
CA ASP A 237 6.02 -11.32 -21.18
C ASP A 237 4.83 -10.34 -21.29
N THR A 238 3.58 -10.83 -21.20
CA THR A 238 2.37 -10.03 -21.42
C THR A 238 2.10 -8.97 -20.36
N LEU A 239 2.65 -9.14 -19.15
CA LEU A 239 2.46 -8.24 -18.00
C LEU A 239 3.81 -7.82 -17.38
N PRO A 240 4.54 -6.89 -18.01
CA PRO A 240 5.78 -6.34 -17.45
C PRO A 240 5.49 -5.51 -16.19
N LEU A 241 6.40 -5.52 -15.21
CA LEU A 241 6.28 -4.64 -14.02
C LEU A 241 6.69 -3.22 -14.38
N TYR A 242 7.73 -3.09 -15.18
CA TYR A 242 8.21 -1.83 -15.74
C TYR A 242 8.32 -1.95 -17.24
N GLU A 243 7.82 -0.94 -17.94
CA GLU A 243 8.04 -0.81 -19.37
C GLU A 243 9.47 -0.34 -19.66
N GLY A 244 10.10 -0.88 -20.70
CA GLY A 244 11.43 -0.48 -21.11
C GLY A 244 12.30 -1.64 -21.58
N LYS A 245 13.44 -1.28 -22.17
CA LYS A 245 14.38 -2.24 -22.79
C LYS A 245 15.75 -2.27 -22.14
N SER A 246 15.98 -1.50 -21.07
CA SER A 246 17.25 -1.49 -20.34
C SER A 246 17.49 -2.81 -19.60
N ASP A 247 18.75 -3.16 -19.36
CA ASP A 247 19.09 -4.44 -18.71
C ASP A 247 18.56 -4.53 -17.29
N GLY A 248 18.50 -3.40 -16.57
CA GLY A 248 17.87 -3.30 -15.26
C GLY A 248 16.38 -3.63 -15.30
N VAL A 249 15.63 -3.02 -16.23
CA VAL A 249 14.19 -3.30 -16.40
C VAL A 249 13.95 -4.76 -16.78
N ARG A 250 14.77 -5.33 -17.68
CA ARG A 250 14.68 -6.76 -18.02
C ARG A 250 14.99 -7.65 -16.82
N LEU A 251 15.93 -7.28 -15.95
CA LEU A 251 16.19 -8.03 -14.72
C LEU A 251 14.97 -8.07 -13.80
N THR A 252 14.32 -6.94 -13.59
CA THR A 252 13.12 -6.84 -12.75
C THR A 252 11.92 -7.57 -13.38
N ASN A 253 11.80 -7.60 -14.71
CA ASN A 253 10.74 -8.34 -15.40
C ASN A 253 10.95 -9.87 -15.39
N ARG A 254 12.20 -10.35 -15.22
CA ARG A 254 12.53 -11.77 -14.99
C ARG A 254 12.22 -12.17 -13.55
N ARG A 255 10.93 -12.21 -13.21
CA ARG A 255 10.46 -12.47 -11.84
C ARG A 255 9.42 -13.58 -11.78
N VAL A 256 9.27 -14.09 -10.58
CA VAL A 256 8.10 -14.81 -10.11
C VAL A 256 7.45 -13.95 -9.04
N SER A 257 6.16 -13.71 -9.19
CA SER A 257 5.32 -13.01 -8.22
C SER A 257 4.55 -14.07 -7.42
N ILE A 258 4.56 -13.94 -6.10
CA ILE A 258 3.86 -14.85 -5.19
C ILE A 258 2.81 -14.06 -4.41
N GLU A 259 1.55 -14.44 -4.61
CA GLU A 259 0.41 -13.93 -3.87
C GLU A 259 0.03 -14.89 -2.75
N ILE A 260 -0.27 -14.34 -1.58
CA ILE A 260 -0.66 -15.09 -0.39
C ILE A 260 -2.16 -14.92 -0.22
N MET A 261 -2.89 -16.03 -0.23
CA MET A 261 -4.35 -16.06 -0.07
C MET A 261 -4.68 -16.75 1.25
N SER A 262 -5.57 -16.19 2.07
CA SER A 262 -6.14 -16.95 3.20
C SER A 262 -7.35 -17.74 2.72
N GLN A 263 -7.41 -19.02 3.09
CA GLN A 263 -8.63 -19.81 3.01
C GLN A 263 -9.55 -19.46 4.20
N ASP A 264 -9.95 -18.21 4.32
CA ASP A 264 -11.05 -17.86 5.21
C ASP A 264 -12.36 -18.14 4.49
N GLU A 265 -12.68 -19.43 4.36
CA GLU A 265 -13.97 -19.95 3.87
C GLU A 265 -15.13 -19.64 4.84
N HIS A 266 -14.91 -18.82 5.88
CA HIS A 266 -15.94 -18.41 6.84
C HIS A 266 -16.59 -17.05 6.57
N LEU A 267 -16.29 -16.39 5.45
CA LEU A 267 -16.99 -15.15 5.05
C LEU A 267 -18.03 -15.36 3.93
N GLU A 268 -18.05 -16.51 3.25
CA GLU A 268 -18.99 -16.75 2.12
C GLU A 268 -20.02 -17.85 2.36
N SER A 269 -19.90 -18.70 3.39
CA SER A 269 -20.83 -19.83 3.57
C SER A 269 -22.18 -19.44 4.19
N ASN A 270 -22.38 -18.19 4.63
CA ASN A 270 -23.66 -17.71 5.18
C ASN A 270 -24.42 -16.74 4.27
N ASN A 271 -23.95 -16.51 3.04
CA ASN A 271 -24.64 -15.69 2.04
C ASN A 271 -25.02 -16.46 0.76
N ARG A 272 -25.27 -17.76 0.88
CA ARG A 272 -26.12 -18.47 -0.09
C ARG A 272 -27.58 -18.18 0.23
N GLY A 273 -28.08 -17.07 -0.31
CA GLY A 273 -29.51 -16.75 -0.30
C GLY A 273 -29.87 -15.89 -1.51
N GLY A 274 -30.44 -16.53 -2.54
CA GLY A 274 -31.14 -15.83 -3.62
C GLY A 274 -30.66 -16.16 -5.03
N ALA A 275 -30.79 -17.42 -5.44
CA ALA A 275 -30.90 -17.74 -6.87
C ALA A 275 -32.23 -17.15 -7.38
N TYR A 276 -32.18 -16.09 -8.19
CA TYR A 276 -33.32 -15.68 -8.99
C TYR A 276 -33.42 -16.61 -10.19
N GLY A 277 -34.29 -17.62 -10.09
CA GLY A 277 -34.90 -18.24 -11.27
C GLY A 277 -35.82 -17.21 -11.90
N LEU A 278 -35.62 -16.97 -13.19
CA LEU A 278 -36.57 -16.27 -14.04
C LEU A 278 -37.59 -17.32 -14.51
N ASP A 279 -38.83 -17.21 -14.03
CA ASP A 279 -40.05 -17.67 -14.69
C ASP A 279 -41.18 -16.68 -14.35
#